data_AF-A0A135UGY5-F1
#
_entry.id   AF-A0A135UGY5-F1
#
_cell.length_a   1.000
_cell.length_b   1.000
_cell.length_c   1.000
_cell.angle_alpha   90.00
_cell.angle_beta   90.00
_cell.angle_gamma   90.00
#
_symmetry.space_group_name_H-M   'P 1'
#
loop_
_entity.id
_entity.type
_entity.pdbx_description
1 polymer ?
#
loop_
_entity_poly.entity_id
_entity_poly.type
_entity_poly.pdbx_seq_one_letter_code
_entity_poly.pdbx_strand_id
1 'polypeptide(L)'
;MASAYILAVYFLVVVFAGLQLKQKIKAIKSPLRKLPGPWYAPLTTLHLRYLFSTGIIWKLVWISDKETMKQILVKKDLPKVAMYAEISRDKFSPGLFGEIRQEPHRRLKRFLSPALTVNYIDNLEMFFKSTVRDVLNKYQSKINEDPVYHAKKGIEVDLMDDLHNVALDM
;
A
#
# COMPACT_ATOMS: atom_id res chain seq x y z
N MET A 1 -7.98 -39.00 -37.10
CA MET A 1 -6.91 -38.13 -36.53
C MET A 1 -7.45 -37.05 -35.60
N ALA A 2 -8.52 -36.32 -35.92
CA ALA A 2 -9.08 -35.25 -35.07
C ALA A 2 -9.48 -35.67 -33.64
N SER A 3 -10.01 -36.89 -33.45
CA SER A 3 -10.44 -37.38 -32.13
C SER A 3 -9.30 -37.55 -31.12
N ALA A 4 -8.08 -37.89 -31.58
CA ALA A 4 -6.93 -38.06 -30.69
C ALA A 4 -6.41 -36.72 -30.16
N TYR A 5 -6.47 -35.68 -31.01
CA TYR A 5 -6.10 -34.31 -30.61
C TYR A 5 -7.07 -33.73 -29.57
N ILE A 6 -8.38 -33.97 -29.71
CA ILE A 6 -9.37 -33.50 -28.73
C ILE A 6 -9.13 -34.12 -27.36
N LEU A 7 -8.85 -35.43 -27.30
CA LEU A 7 -8.54 -36.12 -26.05
C LEU A 7 -7.23 -35.61 -25.43
N ALA A 8 -6.20 -35.33 -26.23
CA ALA A 8 -4.93 -34.78 -25.76
C ALA A 8 -5.09 -33.37 -25.17
N VAL A 9 -5.90 -32.51 -25.80
CA VAL A 9 -6.21 -31.17 -25.29
C VAL A 9 -6.98 -31.25 -23.98
N TYR A 10 -7.99 -32.12 -23.89
CA TYR A 10 -8.75 -32.32 -22.66
C TYR A 10 -7.85 -32.78 -21.51
N PHE A 11 -6.97 -33.74 -21.78
CA PHE A 11 -6.00 -34.21 -20.79
C PHE A 11 -5.07 -33.10 -20.30
N LEU A 12 -4.55 -32.26 -21.20
CA LEU A 12 -3.71 -31.12 -20.83
C LEU A 12 -4.45 -30.11 -19.96
N VAL A 13 -5.72 -29.82 -20.27
CA VAL A 13 -6.56 -28.91 -19.46
C VAL A 13 -6.78 -29.47 -18.05
N VAL A 14 -7.08 -30.77 -17.94
CA VAL A 14 -7.28 -31.43 -16.65
C VAL A 14 -6.00 -31.45 -15.82
N VAL A 15 -4.86 -31.78 -16.43
CA VAL A 15 -3.54 -31.75 -15.75
C VAL A 15 -3.20 -30.35 -15.28
N PHE A 16 -3.42 -29.33 -16.12
CA PHE A 16 -3.18 -27.93 -15.76
C PHE A 16 -4.06 -27.48 -14.59
N ALA A 17 -5.36 -27.81 -14.63
CA ALA A 17 -6.30 -27.51 -13.55
C ALA A 17 -5.88 -28.20 -12.23
N GLY A 18 -5.46 -29.47 -12.30
CA GLY A 18 -4.96 -30.22 -11.14
C GLY A 18 -3.69 -29.61 -10.53
N LEU A 19 -2.75 -29.15 -11.34
CA LEU A 19 -1.54 -28.47 -10.89
C LEU A 19 -1.85 -27.14 -10.18
N GLN A 20 -2.77 -26.34 -10.73
CA GLN A 20 -3.24 -25.09 -10.12
C GLN A 20 -3.91 -25.35 -8.77
N LEU A 21 -4.74 -26.40 -8.67
CA LEU A 21 -5.42 -26.76 -7.43
C LEU A 21 -4.42 -27.20 -6.35
N LYS A 22 -3.40 -28.00 -6.72
CA LYS A 22 -2.34 -28.45 -5.80
C LYS A 22 -1.55 -27.26 -5.22
N GLN A 23 -1.25 -26.25 -6.03
CA GLN A 23 -0.58 -25.03 -5.56
C GLN A 23 -1.44 -24.23 -4.57
N LYS A 24 -2.74 -24.08 -4.84
CA LYS A 24 -3.68 -23.42 -3.91
C LYS A 24 -3.80 -24.17 -2.58
N ILE A 25 -3.91 -25.50 -2.62
CA ILE A 25 -3.98 -26.33 -1.40
C ILE A 25 -2.68 -26.20 -0.59
N LYS A 26 -1.51 -26.21 -1.24
CA LYS A 26 -0.22 -26.01 -0.59
C LYS A 26 -0.12 -24.64 0.07
N ALA A 27 -0.63 -23.59 -0.57
CA ALA A 27 -0.67 -22.24 0.00
C ALA A 27 -1.58 -22.16 1.24
N ILE A 28 -2.76 -22.80 1.20
CA ILE A 28 -3.71 -22.84 2.33
C ILE A 28 -3.14 -23.65 3.51
N LYS A 29 -2.44 -24.75 3.26
CA LYS A 29 -1.81 -25.55 4.32
C LYS A 29 -0.51 -24.97 4.86
N SER A 30 0.00 -23.88 4.25
CA SER A 30 1.25 -23.27 4.68
C SER A 30 1.08 -22.52 6.01
N PRO A 31 2.14 -22.42 6.83
CA PRO A 31 2.12 -21.59 8.05
C PRO A 31 1.86 -20.11 7.77
N LEU A 32 2.01 -19.66 6.51
CA LEU A 32 1.69 -18.32 6.04
C LEU A 32 0.18 -18.10 5.80
N ARG A 33 -0.69 -19.09 6.04
CA ARG A 33 -2.17 -18.95 5.92
C ARG A 33 -2.72 -17.81 6.79
N LYS A 34 -2.12 -17.58 7.97
CA LYS A 34 -2.52 -16.53 8.91
C LYS A 34 -2.19 -15.12 8.42
N LEU A 35 -1.29 -14.99 7.43
CA LEU A 35 -0.97 -13.72 6.81
C LEU A 35 -1.82 -13.57 5.53
N PRO A 36 -2.52 -12.45 5.32
CA PRO A 36 -3.33 -12.21 4.12
C PRO A 36 -2.49 -11.99 2.84
N GLY A 37 -1.28 -12.55 2.75
CA GLY A 37 -0.38 -12.38 1.61
C GLY A 37 -0.67 -13.39 0.50
N PRO A 38 -0.19 -14.65 0.61
CA PRO A 38 -0.09 -15.54 -0.56
C PRO A 38 -1.41 -15.99 -1.17
N TRP A 39 -2.46 -16.19 -0.36
CA TRP A 39 -3.75 -16.71 -0.82
C TRP A 39 -4.75 -15.62 -1.19
N TYR A 40 -4.58 -14.41 -0.65
CA TYR A 40 -5.48 -13.28 -0.83
C TYR A 40 -5.01 -12.31 -1.93
N ALA A 41 -3.69 -12.29 -2.24
CA ALA A 41 -3.13 -11.52 -3.34
C ALA A 41 -3.80 -11.74 -4.71
N PRO A 42 -4.19 -12.97 -5.11
CA PRO A 42 -4.91 -13.16 -6.38
C PRO A 42 -6.30 -12.50 -6.41
N LEU A 43 -6.96 -12.36 -5.25
CA LEU A 43 -8.28 -11.75 -5.16
C LEU A 43 -8.18 -10.23 -5.10
N THR A 44 -7.23 -9.68 -4.33
CA THR A 44 -7.00 -8.24 -4.28
C THR A 44 -6.43 -7.69 -5.59
N THR A 45 -5.85 -8.51 -6.46
CA THR A 45 -5.37 -8.06 -7.77
C THR A 45 -6.42 -8.07 -8.87
N LEU A 46 -7.64 -8.55 -8.61
CA LEU A 46 -8.72 -8.56 -9.60
C LEU A 46 -9.06 -7.14 -10.06
N HIS A 47 -9.17 -6.17 -9.15
CA HIS A 47 -9.46 -4.79 -9.54
C HIS A 47 -8.32 -4.17 -10.35
N LEU A 48 -7.07 -4.49 -10.03
CA LEU A 48 -5.90 -4.05 -10.81
C LEU A 48 -5.87 -4.68 -12.21
N ARG A 49 -6.32 -5.93 -12.35
CA ARG A 49 -6.32 -6.68 -13.62
C ARG A 49 -7.49 -6.36 -14.54
N TYR A 50 -8.65 -6.03 -13.98
CA TYR A 50 -9.89 -5.93 -14.76
C TYR A 50 -10.62 -4.57 -14.64
N LEU A 51 -10.37 -3.80 -13.58
CA LEU A 51 -11.07 -2.52 -13.35
C LEU A 51 -10.18 -1.29 -13.56
N PHE A 52 -8.87 -1.40 -13.32
CA PHE A 52 -7.89 -0.33 -13.48
C PHE A 52 -7.01 -0.44 -14.74
N SER A 53 -7.16 -1.50 -15.55
CA SER A 53 -6.37 -1.68 -16.77
C SER A 53 -7.04 -1.03 -17.99
N THR A 54 -7.26 0.27 -17.97
CA THR A 54 -7.42 1.05 -19.22
C THR A 54 -6.08 1.21 -19.94
N GLY A 55 -4.97 0.92 -19.24
CA GLY A 55 -3.64 0.79 -19.79
C GLY A 55 -3.20 -0.67 -20.00
N ILE A 56 -2.38 -0.86 -21.02
CA ILE A 56 -1.69 -2.10 -21.37
C ILE A 56 -0.73 -2.53 -20.23
N ILE A 57 -1.16 -3.43 -19.34
CA ILE A 57 -0.28 -4.08 -18.34
C ILE A 57 -0.22 -5.58 -18.66
N TRP A 58 0.65 -5.96 -19.60
CA TRP A 58 0.70 -7.35 -20.10
C TRP A 58 1.24 -8.36 -19.08
N LYS A 59 2.04 -7.96 -18.08
CA LYS A 59 2.64 -8.85 -17.06
C LYS A 59 2.86 -8.14 -15.73
N LEU A 60 2.30 -8.70 -14.66
CA LEU A 60 2.52 -8.24 -13.27
C LEU A 60 3.40 -9.27 -12.54
N VAL A 61 4.53 -8.81 -12.01
CA VAL A 61 5.45 -9.64 -11.22
C VAL A 61 5.60 -9.02 -9.83
N TRP A 62 5.37 -9.83 -8.80
CA TRP A 62 5.55 -9.42 -7.41
C TRP A 62 6.95 -9.81 -6.96
N ILE A 63 7.70 -8.82 -6.47
CA ILE A 63 9.07 -9.02 -6.01
C ILE A 63 9.13 -8.58 -4.56
N SER A 64 9.44 -9.51 -3.66
CA SER A 64 9.63 -9.26 -2.23
C SER A 64 11.10 -9.37 -1.80
N ASP A 65 11.97 -9.85 -2.68
CA ASP A 65 13.39 -10.02 -2.37
C ASP A 65 14.11 -8.66 -2.27
N LYS A 66 14.89 -8.48 -1.19
CA LYS A 66 15.54 -7.22 -0.85
C LYS A 66 16.59 -6.82 -1.88
N GLU A 67 17.40 -7.77 -2.35
CA GLU A 67 18.47 -7.49 -3.31
C GLU A 67 17.90 -7.10 -4.66
N THR A 68 16.90 -7.85 -5.12
CA THR A 68 16.17 -7.58 -6.35
C THR A 68 15.45 -6.22 -6.30
N MET A 69 14.81 -5.89 -5.17
CA MET A 69 14.17 -4.60 -4.97
C MET A 69 15.17 -3.45 -5.02
N LYS A 70 16.34 -3.59 -4.39
CA LYS A 70 17.42 -2.58 -4.47
C LYS A 70 17.93 -2.42 -5.91
N GLN A 71 18.12 -3.51 -6.64
CA GLN A 71 18.54 -3.45 -8.04
C GLN A 71 17.53 -2.69 -8.90
N ILE A 72 16.23 -2.94 -8.69
CA ILE A 72 15.18 -2.26 -9.44
C ILE A 72 15.09 -0.78 -9.04
N LEU A 73 14.91 -0.47 -7.76
CA LEU A 73 14.66 0.90 -7.32
C LEU A 73 15.86 1.84 -7.48
N VAL A 74 17.10 1.31 -7.47
CA VAL A 74 18.32 2.13 -7.48
C VAL A 74 19.05 2.07 -8.82
N LYS A 75 19.13 0.90 -9.46
CA LYS A 75 19.97 0.71 -10.66
C LYS A 75 19.19 0.77 -11.96
N LYS A 76 17.89 0.47 -11.96
CA LYS A 76 17.05 0.45 -13.16
C LYS A 76 15.96 1.51 -13.06
N ASP A 77 16.07 2.58 -13.84
CA ASP A 77 14.99 3.55 -13.94
C ASP A 77 13.83 2.95 -14.74
N LEU A 78 12.88 2.33 -14.03
CA LEU A 78 11.66 1.82 -14.64
C LEU A 78 10.65 2.96 -14.77
N PRO A 79 10.09 3.22 -15.96
CA PRO A 79 9.12 4.28 -16.14
C PRO A 79 7.85 3.99 -15.34
N LYS A 80 7.30 5.02 -14.70
CA LYS A 80 6.00 4.91 -14.04
C LYS A 80 4.93 4.57 -15.07
N VAL A 81 4.05 3.65 -14.71
CA VAL A 81 2.95 3.21 -15.57
C VAL A 81 1.85 4.29 -15.59
N ALA A 82 1.11 4.40 -16.71
CA ALA A 82 0.03 5.36 -16.90
C ALA A 82 -1.04 5.36 -15.78
N MET A 83 -1.20 4.22 -15.09
CA MET A 83 -2.04 4.08 -13.89
C MET A 83 -1.78 5.16 -12.83
N TYR A 84 -0.54 5.61 -12.65
CA TYR A 84 -0.22 6.66 -11.67
C TYR A 84 -0.88 8.00 -12.03
N ALA A 85 -1.03 8.30 -13.32
CA ALA A 85 -1.73 9.50 -13.78
C ALA A 85 -3.25 9.36 -13.61
N GLU A 86 -3.80 8.14 -13.69
CA GLU A 86 -5.24 7.87 -13.51
C GLU A 86 -5.68 7.98 -12.05
N ILE A 87 -4.79 7.69 -11.09
CA ILE A 87 -5.06 7.89 -9.66
C ILE A 87 -5.03 9.38 -9.29
N SER A 88 -4.46 10.24 -10.16
CA SER A 88 -4.43 11.67 -9.90
C SER A 88 -5.81 12.30 -10.04
N ARG A 89 -6.11 13.25 -9.16
CA ARG A 89 -7.36 14.03 -9.22
C ARG A 89 -7.48 14.84 -10.52
N ASP A 90 -6.35 15.30 -11.06
CA ASP A 90 -6.26 15.98 -12.35
C ASP A 90 -5.21 15.30 -13.24
N LYS A 91 -5.63 14.88 -14.44
CA LYS A 91 -4.78 14.20 -15.42
C LYS A 91 -3.83 15.17 -16.13
N PHE A 92 -4.19 16.46 -16.24
CA PHE A 92 -3.40 17.46 -16.96
C PHE A 92 -2.33 18.12 -16.07
N SER A 93 -2.57 18.19 -14.76
CA SER A 93 -1.60 18.64 -13.77
C SER A 93 -1.44 17.63 -12.63
N PRO A 94 -0.94 16.42 -12.91
CA PRO A 94 -0.77 15.41 -11.87
C PRO A 94 0.33 15.84 -10.88
N GLY A 95 0.08 15.64 -9.58
CA GLY A 95 1.07 15.90 -8.53
C GLY A 95 2.31 15.00 -8.64
N LEU A 96 3.27 15.16 -7.71
CA LEU A 96 4.57 14.44 -7.73
C LEU A 96 4.42 12.91 -7.94
N PHE A 97 3.42 12.30 -7.30
CA PHE A 97 3.18 10.87 -7.38
C PHE A 97 2.55 10.44 -8.72
N GLY A 98 1.71 11.28 -9.32
CA GLY A 98 0.99 10.98 -10.56
C GLY A 98 1.74 11.37 -11.85
N GLU A 99 2.73 12.25 -11.77
CA GLU A 99 3.50 12.67 -12.95
C GLU A 99 4.40 11.51 -13.45
N ILE A 100 4.15 11.12 -14.71
CA ILE A 100 4.84 10.04 -15.42
C ILE A 100 5.97 10.55 -16.32
N ARG A 101 5.96 11.83 -16.70
CA ARG A 101 6.97 12.44 -17.55
C ARG A 101 8.21 12.79 -16.74
N GLN A 102 9.39 12.38 -17.22
CA GLN A 102 10.65 12.52 -16.47
C GLN A 102 11.01 13.97 -16.12
N GLU A 103 10.97 14.89 -17.08
CA GLU A 103 11.38 16.28 -16.87
C GLU A 103 10.45 17.05 -15.90
N PRO A 104 9.11 17.06 -16.08
CA PRO A 104 8.20 17.64 -15.11
C PRO A 104 8.32 17.01 -13.71
N HIS A 105 8.44 15.68 -13.62
CA HIS A 105 8.63 14.98 -12.36
C HIS A 105 9.93 15.43 -11.66
N ARG A 106 11.03 15.58 -12.41
CA ARG A 106 12.32 16.06 -11.89
C ARG A 106 12.21 17.48 -11.35
N ARG A 107 11.49 18.36 -12.04
CA ARG A 107 11.23 19.74 -11.60
C ARG A 107 10.40 19.77 -10.32
N LEU A 108 9.28 19.04 -10.28
CA LEU A 108 8.43 18.91 -9.09
C LEU A 108 9.21 18.33 -7.91
N LYS A 109 10.01 17.30 -8.13
CA LYS A 109 10.87 16.72 -7.10
C LYS A 109 11.84 17.74 -6.54
N ARG A 110 12.54 18.50 -7.41
CA ARG A 110 13.47 19.54 -6.96
C ARG A 110 12.76 20.64 -6.18
N PHE A 111 11.56 21.04 -6.65
CA PHE A 111 10.74 22.04 -5.98
C PHE A 111 10.29 21.61 -4.58
N LEU A 112 9.91 20.33 -4.41
CA LEU A 112 9.45 19.78 -3.12
C LEU A 112 10.57 19.32 -2.19
N SER A 113 11.79 19.10 -2.71
CA SER A 113 12.92 18.58 -1.93
C SER A 113 13.23 19.41 -0.67
N PRO A 114 13.20 20.76 -0.68
CA PRO A 114 13.43 21.57 0.52
C PRO A 114 12.44 21.29 1.66
N ALA A 115 11.17 21.03 1.33
CA ALA A 115 10.12 20.70 2.30
C ALA A 115 10.25 19.29 2.91
N LEU A 116 11.19 18.48 2.42
CA LEU A 116 11.47 17.13 2.93
C LEU A 116 12.86 17.04 3.58
N THR A 117 13.47 18.19 3.89
CA THR A 117 14.76 18.24 4.59
C THR A 117 14.59 18.01 6.08
N VAL A 118 15.63 17.47 6.74
CA VAL A 118 15.65 17.30 8.20
C VAL A 118 15.41 18.64 8.90
N ASN A 119 16.06 19.71 8.43
CA ASN A 119 15.86 21.05 8.97
C ASN A 119 14.41 21.55 8.87
N TYR A 120 13.69 21.20 7.79
CA TYR A 120 12.27 21.53 7.70
C TYR A 120 11.44 20.73 8.72
N ILE A 121 11.73 19.43 8.88
CA ILE A 121 11.08 18.57 9.88
C ILE A 121 11.33 19.08 11.30
N ASP A 122 12.55 19.53 11.61
CA ASP A 122 12.90 20.09 12.92
C ASP A 122 12.05 21.33 13.24
N ASN A 123 11.80 22.19 12.25
CA ASN A 123 10.92 23.34 12.42
C ASN A 123 9.45 22.95 12.61
N LEU A 124 9.03 21.78 12.11
CA LEU A 124 7.69 21.26 12.33
C LEU A 124 7.50 20.67 13.73
N GLU A 125 8.57 20.40 14.48
CA GLU A 125 8.52 19.78 15.80
C GLU A 125 7.60 20.54 16.77
N MET A 126 7.52 21.86 16.67
CA MET A 126 6.60 22.66 17.48
C MET A 126 5.13 22.30 17.24
N PHE A 127 4.74 22.06 15.99
CA PHE A 127 3.38 21.66 15.63
C PHE A 127 3.09 20.23 16.10
N PHE A 128 4.02 19.29 15.90
CA PHE A 128 3.93 17.93 16.47
C PHE A 128 3.72 17.97 17.99
N LYS A 129 4.50 18.79 18.69
CA LYS A 129 4.39 18.94 20.15
C LYS A 129 3.04 19.51 20.56
N SER A 130 2.49 20.45 19.80
CA SER A 130 1.18 21.03 20.08
C SER A 130 0.07 20.00 19.93
N THR A 131 -0.03 19.34 18.79
CA THR A 131 -1.11 18.37 18.51
C THR A 131 -1.07 17.18 19.47
N VAL A 132 0.13 16.65 19.76
CA VAL A 132 0.29 15.58 20.75
C VAL A 132 -0.08 16.07 22.15
N ARG A 133 0.29 17.30 22.52
CA ARG A 133 -0.08 17.88 23.82
C ARG A 133 -1.60 18.03 23.94
N ASP A 134 -2.30 18.39 22.88
CA ASP A 134 -3.76 18.54 22.89
C ASP A 134 -4.46 17.19 23.14
N VAL A 135 -3.96 16.10 22.54
CA VAL A 135 -4.44 14.74 22.83
C VAL A 135 -4.15 14.34 24.27
N LEU A 136 -2.95 14.60 24.78
CA LEU A 136 -2.60 14.29 26.17
C LEU A 136 -3.45 15.10 27.16
N ASN A 137 -3.71 16.37 26.87
CA ASN A 137 -4.58 17.23 27.67
C ASN A 137 -6.04 16.72 27.66
N LYS A 138 -6.52 16.24 26.51
CA LYS A 138 -7.84 15.59 26.39
C LYS A 138 -7.93 14.36 27.29
N TYR A 139 -6.89 13.52 27.31
CA TYR A 139 -6.85 12.35 28.21
C TYR A 139 -6.75 12.75 29.68
N GLN A 140 -5.91 13.73 30.02
CA GLN A 140 -5.78 14.22 31.38
C GLN A 140 -7.10 14.81 31.89
N SER A 141 -7.83 15.54 31.04
CA SER A 141 -9.13 16.10 31.38
C SER A 141 -10.13 15.01 31.73
N LYS A 142 -10.21 13.94 30.93
CA LYS A 142 -11.04 12.76 31.23
C LYS A 142 -10.66 12.07 32.54
N ILE A 143 -9.37 11.94 32.82
CA ILE A 143 -8.89 11.35 34.09
C ILE A 143 -9.32 12.21 35.29
N ASN A 144 -9.32 13.53 35.13
CA ASN A 144 -9.66 14.47 36.19
C ASN A 144 -11.17 14.54 36.49
N GLU A 145 -12.04 14.00 35.63
CA GLU A 145 -13.51 13.97 35.87
C GLU A 145 -13.87 13.10 37.08
N ASP A 146 -13.24 11.92 37.21
CA ASP A 146 -13.31 11.07 38.41
C ASP A 146 -11.96 10.39 38.67
N PRO A 147 -11.05 11.08 39.39
CA PRO A 147 -9.70 10.58 39.59
C PRO A 147 -9.65 9.31 40.44
N VAL A 148 -10.64 9.07 41.31
CA VAL A 148 -10.66 7.89 42.21
C VAL A 148 -11.11 6.66 41.44
N TYR A 149 -12.10 6.79 40.57
CA TYR A 149 -12.56 5.71 39.70
C TYR A 149 -11.54 5.41 38.60
N HIS A 150 -11.02 6.42 37.92
CA HIS A 150 -10.08 6.26 36.81
C HIS A 150 -8.68 5.83 37.26
N ALA A 151 -8.25 6.11 38.50
CA ALA A 151 -7.02 5.52 39.04
C ALA A 151 -7.08 4.00 39.21
N LYS A 152 -8.29 3.44 39.40
CA LYS A 152 -8.48 1.98 39.57
C LYS A 152 -8.79 1.26 38.26
N LYS A 153 -9.56 1.88 37.35
CA LYS A 153 -10.05 1.26 36.12
C LYS A 153 -9.40 1.75 34.83
N GLY A 154 -8.70 2.89 34.87
CA GLY A 154 -8.22 3.57 33.67
C GLY A 154 -9.33 4.32 32.92
N ILE A 155 -8.98 4.85 31.75
CA ILE A 155 -9.91 5.49 30.81
C ILE A 155 -10.06 4.64 29.55
N GLU A 156 -11.24 4.65 28.95
CA GLU A 156 -11.50 4.05 27.65
C GLU A 156 -11.42 5.15 26.58
N VAL A 157 -10.60 4.92 25.55
CA VAL A 157 -10.37 5.87 24.45
C VAL A 157 -10.28 5.13 23.12
N ASP A 158 -10.73 5.76 22.06
CA ASP A 158 -10.50 5.28 20.70
C ASP A 158 -9.19 5.85 20.17
N LEU A 159 -8.10 5.12 20.43
CA LEU A 159 -6.76 5.54 20.02
C LEU A 159 -6.65 5.68 18.49
N MET A 160 -7.40 4.90 17.72
CA MET A 160 -7.29 4.95 16.25
C MET A 160 -7.88 6.25 15.72
N ASP A 161 -9.05 6.65 16.22
CA ASP A 161 -9.67 7.93 15.88
C ASP A 161 -8.81 9.11 16.36
N ASP A 162 -8.30 9.04 17.60
CA ASP A 162 -7.44 10.09 18.15
C ASP A 162 -6.14 10.27 17.34
N LEU A 163 -5.47 9.18 16.96
CA LEU A 163 -4.27 9.26 16.11
C LEU A 163 -4.60 9.70 14.67
N HIS A 164 -5.77 9.33 14.15
CA HIS A 164 -6.23 9.77 12.84
C HIS A 164 -6.45 11.27 12.81
N ASN A 165 -7.13 11.83 13.81
CA ASN A 165 -7.36 13.26 13.95
C ASN A 165 -6.04 14.03 14.13
N VAL A 166 -5.11 13.52 14.94
CA VAL A 166 -3.75 14.11 15.01
C VAL A 166 -3.12 14.15 13.62
N ALA A 167 -3.14 13.06 12.86
CA ALA A 167 -2.54 13.03 11.53
C ALA A 167 -3.21 13.99 10.51
N LEU A 168 -4.45 14.42 10.75
CA LEU A 168 -5.15 15.41 9.93
C LEU A 168 -4.89 16.85 10.36
N ASP A 169 -4.70 17.08 11.66
CA ASP A 169 -4.40 18.40 12.24
C ASP A 169 -2.93 18.84 12.02
N MET A 170 -2.09 17.87 11.62
CA MET A 170 -0.67 18.02 11.30
C MET A 170 -0.38 18.44 9.87
#